data_AF-A0A5C8HWD2-F1
#
_entry.id   AF-A0A5C8HWD2-F1
#
_cell.length_a   1.000
_cell.length_b   1.000
_cell.length_c   1.000
_cell.angle_alpha   90.00
_cell.angle_beta   90.00
_cell.angle_gamma   90.00
#
_symmetry.space_group_name_H-M   'P 1'
#
loop_
_entity.id
_entity.type
_entity.pdbx_description
1 polymer ?
#
loop_
_entity_poly.entity_id
_entity_poly.type
_entity_poly.pdbx_seq_one_letter_code
_entity_poly.pdbx_strand_id
1 'polypeptide(L)'
;MTGASTTEGGPVRRSIAVAFAAVGFAALAICGLGVTSLVLDADVITTPGGGQIPGIVGMIVAVSVFAAALAVALRPPHPSFWSAPIVALAVFLLYGGGVAVGAGIAGVDPAAAVAAAGRTLVSWFGVIVAAAAVVAAWAGIALVRTRARRPRWGWEGDEDE
;
A
#
# COMPACT_ATOMS: atom_id res chain seq x y z
N MET A 1 -3.12 -47.07 14.99
CA MET A 1 -3.26 -46.19 13.80
C MET A 1 -4.41 -45.24 14.06
N THR A 2 -4.14 -44.05 14.56
CA THR A 2 -5.13 -42.97 14.72
C THR A 2 -4.53 -41.72 14.08
N GLY A 3 -5.22 -41.23 13.05
CA GLY A 3 -4.69 -40.30 12.06
C GLY A 3 -4.38 -38.93 12.65
N ALA A 4 -3.15 -38.48 12.44
CA ALA A 4 -2.78 -37.08 12.60
C ALA A 4 -3.58 -36.24 11.59
N SER A 5 -4.47 -35.38 12.06
CA SER A 5 -5.05 -34.33 11.24
C SER A 5 -3.94 -33.34 10.87
N THR A 6 -3.35 -33.50 9.70
CA THR A 6 -2.45 -32.53 9.09
C THR A 6 -3.24 -31.27 8.74
N THR A 7 -3.44 -30.39 9.72
CA THR A 7 -3.82 -29.00 9.41
C THR A 7 -2.55 -28.30 8.93
N GLU A 8 -2.09 -28.65 7.72
CA GLU A 8 -1.09 -27.85 7.01
C GLU A 8 -1.69 -26.46 6.80
N GLY A 9 -0.98 -25.43 7.25
CA GLY A 9 -1.39 -24.03 7.10
C GLY A 9 -1.78 -23.74 5.65
N GLY A 10 -3.06 -23.48 5.42
CA GLY A 10 -3.59 -23.14 4.11
C GLY A 10 -3.29 -21.68 3.74
N PRO A 11 -3.44 -21.30 2.47
CA PRO A 11 -3.32 -19.92 2.02
C PRO A 11 -4.19 -18.97 2.82
N VAL A 12 -3.68 -17.76 3.12
CA VAL A 12 -4.47 -16.73 3.80
C VAL A 12 -5.67 -16.36 2.93
N ARG A 13 -6.84 -16.18 3.54
CA ARG A 13 -8.05 -15.71 2.83
C ARG A 13 -7.74 -14.39 2.13
N ARG A 14 -8.12 -14.27 0.85
CA ARG A 14 -7.85 -13.09 0.00
C ARG A 14 -8.26 -11.78 0.66
N SER A 15 -9.41 -11.73 1.33
CA SER A 15 -9.89 -10.53 2.02
C SER A 15 -8.97 -10.10 3.17
N ILE A 16 -8.45 -11.05 3.94
CA ILE A 16 -7.50 -10.80 5.03
C ILE A 16 -6.18 -10.31 4.45
N ALA A 17 -5.67 -10.94 3.39
CA ALA A 17 -4.44 -10.52 2.72
C ALA A 17 -4.54 -9.07 2.19
N VAL A 18 -5.68 -8.70 1.58
CA VAL A 18 -5.93 -7.32 1.12
C VAL A 18 -5.95 -6.35 2.29
N ALA A 19 -6.63 -6.68 3.40
CA ALA A 19 -6.69 -5.82 4.57
C ALA A 19 -5.29 -5.59 5.19
N PHE A 20 -4.53 -6.65 5.44
CA PHE A 20 -3.17 -6.55 5.98
C PHE A 20 -2.23 -5.79 5.05
N ALA A 21 -2.29 -6.06 3.75
CA ALA A 21 -1.46 -5.36 2.78
C ALA A 21 -1.84 -3.88 2.67
N ALA A 22 -3.13 -3.52 2.74
CA ALA A 22 -3.58 -2.14 2.68
C ALA A 22 -3.16 -1.35 3.94
N VAL A 23 -3.26 -1.96 5.12
CA VAL A 23 -2.76 -1.38 6.37
C VAL A 23 -1.23 -1.23 6.33
N GLY A 24 -0.53 -2.27 5.87
CA GLY A 24 0.93 -2.24 5.69
C GLY A 24 1.37 -1.15 4.71
N PHE A 25 0.65 -0.98 3.59
CA PHE A 25 0.88 0.11 2.64
C PHE A 25 0.70 1.47 3.31
N ALA A 26 -0.41 1.69 4.00
CA ALA A 26 -0.67 2.96 4.69
C ALA A 26 0.42 3.27 5.74
N ALA A 27 0.81 2.26 6.53
CA ALA A 27 1.85 2.40 7.54
C ALA A 27 3.22 2.72 6.92
N LEU A 28 3.63 2.00 5.87
CA LEU A 28 4.88 2.24 5.15
C LEU A 28 4.89 3.61 4.47
N ALA A 29 3.77 4.01 3.85
CA ALA A 29 3.64 5.32 3.22
C ALA A 29 3.74 6.43 4.27
N ILE A 30 2.96 6.38 5.35
CA ILE A 30 2.98 7.42 6.40
C ILE A 30 4.37 7.51 7.06
N CYS A 31 4.97 6.37 7.41
CA CYS A 31 6.31 6.32 8.00
C CYS A 31 7.36 6.87 7.04
N GLY A 32 7.39 6.39 5.79
CA GLY A 32 8.34 6.83 4.78
C GLY A 32 8.20 8.33 4.46
N LEU A 33 6.98 8.81 4.26
CA LEU A 33 6.71 10.23 4.04
C LEU A 33 7.16 11.08 5.25
N GLY A 34 6.91 10.62 6.48
CA GLY A 34 7.35 11.29 7.70
C GLY A 34 8.87 11.35 7.85
N VAL A 35 9.56 10.23 7.67
CA VAL A 35 11.03 10.17 7.71
C VAL A 35 11.63 11.07 6.63
N THR A 36 11.11 11.02 5.41
CA THR A 36 11.58 11.84 4.31
C THR A 36 11.30 13.33 4.53
N SER A 37 10.18 13.69 5.14
CA SER A 37 9.91 15.07 5.54
C SER A 37 10.94 15.58 6.54
N LEU A 38 11.30 14.78 7.55
CA LEU A 38 12.36 15.12 8.52
C LEU A 38 13.74 15.24 7.88
N VAL A 39 14.05 14.38 6.91
CA VAL A 39 15.36 14.37 6.23
C VAL A 39 15.51 15.54 5.27
N LEU A 40 14.44 15.89 4.54
CA LEU A 40 14.48 17.00 3.56
C LEU A 40 14.12 18.36 4.16
N ASP A 41 13.73 18.42 5.44
CA ASP A 41 13.17 19.61 6.10
C ASP A 41 12.08 20.28 5.25
N ALA A 42 11.23 19.44 4.66
CA ALA A 42 10.25 19.84 3.66
C ALA A 42 8.89 19.22 3.97
N ASP A 43 7.83 20.02 3.86
CA ASP A 43 6.47 19.49 3.94
C ASP A 43 6.15 18.61 2.73
N VAL A 44 5.47 17.50 3.01
CA VAL A 44 5.04 16.49 2.02
C VAL A 44 4.22 17.13 0.88
N ILE A 45 3.49 18.22 1.16
CA ILE A 45 2.79 19.03 0.16
C ILE A 45 2.89 20.52 0.52
N THR A 46 3.94 21.20 0.06
CA THR A 46 3.96 22.66 -0.03
C THR A 46 3.25 23.11 -1.31
N THR A 47 1.93 23.25 -1.26
CA THR A 47 1.22 24.11 -2.24
C THR A 47 0.88 25.44 -1.56
N PRO A 48 1.40 26.58 -2.06
CA PRO A 48 0.93 27.88 -1.62
C PRO A 48 -0.59 27.95 -1.78
N GLY A 49 -1.33 28.04 -0.67
CA GLY A 49 -2.80 28.17 -0.64
C GLY A 49 -3.63 26.88 -0.55
N GLY A 50 -3.03 25.68 -0.58
CA GLY A 50 -3.78 24.40 -0.65
C GLY A 50 -4.06 23.68 0.67
N GLY A 51 -3.35 24.01 1.75
CA GLY A 51 -3.51 23.36 3.06
C GLY A 51 -3.23 21.85 3.05
N GLN A 52 -3.71 21.14 4.08
CA GLN A 52 -3.48 19.69 4.26
C GLN A 52 -4.41 18.81 3.39
N ILE A 53 -5.46 19.40 2.80
CA ILE A 53 -6.53 18.70 2.08
C ILE A 53 -6.01 17.86 0.90
N PRO A 54 -5.13 18.36 0.01
CA PRO A 54 -4.63 17.59 -1.13
C PRO A 54 -3.93 16.29 -0.72
N GLY A 55 -3.21 16.32 0.41
CA GLY A 55 -2.49 15.15 0.92
C GLY A 55 -3.43 14.11 1.50
N ILE A 56 -4.43 14.54 2.26
CA ILE A 56 -5.45 13.66 2.82
C ILE A 56 -6.23 12.98 1.69
N VAL A 57 -6.72 13.76 0.72
CA VAL A 57 -7.48 13.23 -0.42
C VAL A 57 -6.61 12.28 -1.26
N GLY A 58 -5.38 12.68 -1.58
CA GLY A 58 -4.42 11.83 -2.29
C GLY A 58 -4.21 10.50 -1.58
N MET A 59 -4.02 10.52 -0.26
CA MET A 59 -3.72 9.32 0.51
C MET A 59 -4.94 8.39 0.66
N ILE A 60 -6.15 8.94 0.84
CA ILE A 60 -7.39 8.15 0.83
C ILE A 60 -7.58 7.47 -0.52
N VAL A 61 -7.36 8.19 -1.62
CA VAL A 61 -7.45 7.64 -2.98
C VAL A 61 -6.42 6.54 -3.17
N ALA A 62 -5.17 6.76 -2.77
CA ALA A 62 -4.09 5.78 -2.91
C ALA A 62 -4.39 4.48 -2.15
N VAL A 63 -4.85 4.54 -0.89
CA VAL A 63 -5.22 3.34 -0.11
C VAL A 63 -6.40 2.60 -0.75
N SER A 64 -7.41 3.33 -1.22
CA SER A 64 -8.60 2.75 -1.84
C SER A 64 -8.25 2.03 -3.15
N VAL A 65 -7.43 2.68 -3.99
CA VAL A 65 -6.95 2.12 -5.26
C VAL A 65 -6.04 0.92 -5.00
N PHE A 66 -5.16 0.99 -4.01
CA PHE A 66 -4.29 -0.13 -3.63
C PHE A 66 -5.13 -1.36 -3.26
N ALA A 67 -6.12 -1.19 -2.38
CA ALA A 67 -6.97 -2.28 -1.93
C ALA A 67 -7.78 -2.88 -3.09
N ALA A 68 -8.36 -2.04 -3.96
CA ALA A 68 -9.12 -2.49 -5.12
C ALA A 68 -8.25 -3.21 -6.15
N ALA A 69 -7.11 -2.63 -6.52
CA ALA A 69 -6.19 -3.20 -7.51
C ALA A 69 -5.59 -4.53 -7.01
N LEU A 70 -5.22 -4.61 -5.72
CA LEU A 70 -4.74 -5.85 -5.12
C LEU A 70 -5.86 -6.90 -5.06
N ALA A 71 -7.09 -6.53 -4.69
CA ALA A 71 -8.22 -7.45 -4.70
C ALA A 71 -8.48 -8.04 -6.09
N VAL A 72 -8.31 -7.24 -7.16
CA VAL A 72 -8.39 -7.70 -8.56
C VAL A 72 -7.21 -8.60 -8.90
N ALA A 73 -5.98 -8.22 -8.54
CA ALA A 73 -4.77 -9.00 -8.80
C ALA A 73 -4.77 -10.39 -8.13
N LEU A 74 -5.51 -10.54 -7.03
CA LEU A 74 -5.65 -11.80 -6.29
C LEU A 74 -6.83 -12.67 -6.77
N ARG A 75 -7.63 -12.24 -7.75
CA ARG A 75 -8.73 -13.05 -8.33
C ARG A 75 -8.26 -14.32 -9.03
N PRO A 76 -7.17 -14.32 -9.82
CA PRO A 76 -6.71 -15.51 -10.53
C PRO A 76 -6.33 -16.66 -9.57
N PRO A 77 -6.42 -17.93 -10.01
CA PRO A 77 -6.02 -19.10 -9.20
C PRO A 77 -4.55 -19.07 -8.76
N HIS A 78 -3.68 -18.51 -9.61
CA HIS A 78 -2.26 -18.33 -9.34
C HIS A 78 -1.87 -16.86 -9.53
N PRO A 79 -2.01 -16.01 -8.50
CA PRO A 79 -1.64 -14.61 -8.60
C PRO A 79 -0.14 -14.47 -8.87
N SER A 80 0.20 -13.66 -9.88
CA SER A 80 1.60 -13.43 -10.29
C SER A 80 2.22 -12.30 -9.48
N PHE A 81 3.48 -12.44 -9.08
CA PHE A 81 4.25 -11.34 -8.46
C PHE A 81 4.42 -10.13 -9.39
N TRP A 82 4.31 -10.32 -10.70
CA TRP A 82 4.31 -9.23 -11.69
C TRP A 82 3.10 -8.30 -11.57
N SER A 83 2.06 -8.68 -10.82
CA SER A 83 0.95 -7.77 -10.52
C SER A 83 1.33 -6.67 -9.51
N ALA A 84 2.37 -6.87 -8.68
CA ALA A 84 2.81 -5.88 -7.71
C ALA A 84 3.25 -4.54 -8.35
N PRO A 85 4.14 -4.51 -9.37
CA PRO A 85 4.49 -3.25 -10.04
C PRO A 85 3.30 -2.62 -10.77
N ILE A 86 2.35 -3.40 -11.29
CA ILE A 86 1.15 -2.88 -11.95
C ILE A 86 0.22 -2.20 -10.93
N VAL A 87 0.01 -2.84 -9.77
CA VAL A 87 -0.74 -2.27 -8.65
C VAL A 87 -0.07 -0.98 -8.16
N ALA A 88 1.25 -0.99 -7.98
CA ALA A 88 2.00 0.18 -7.56
C ALA A 88 1.91 1.33 -8.57
N LEU A 89 1.98 1.04 -9.87
CA LEU A 89 1.81 2.04 -10.92
C LEU A 89 0.40 2.66 -10.88
N ALA A 90 -0.64 1.84 -10.73
CA ALA A 90 -2.02 2.33 -10.61
C ALA A 90 -2.19 3.25 -9.39
N VAL A 91 -1.64 2.85 -8.24
CA VAL A 91 -1.66 3.64 -6.99
C VAL A 91 -0.90 4.94 -7.17
N PHE A 92 0.29 4.91 -7.77
CA PHE A 92 1.10 6.10 -8.01
C PHE A 92 0.37 7.12 -8.89
N LEU A 93 -0.19 6.67 -10.03
CA LEU A 93 -0.91 7.57 -10.94
C LEU A 93 -2.18 8.16 -10.28
N LEU A 94 -2.94 7.33 -9.56
CA LEU A 94 -4.19 7.78 -8.94
C LEU A 94 -3.95 8.58 -7.65
N TYR A 95 -2.82 8.38 -6.97
CA TYR A 95 -2.37 9.27 -5.90
C TYR A 95 -2.19 10.69 -6.43
N GLY A 96 -1.48 10.87 -7.55
CA GLY A 96 -1.36 12.18 -8.19
C GLY A 96 -2.69 12.76 -8.63
N GLY A 97 -3.57 11.94 -9.20
CA GLY A 97 -4.95 12.33 -9.50
C GLY A 97 -5.72 12.79 -8.26
N GLY A 98 -5.60 12.08 -7.14
CA GLY A 98 -6.21 12.44 -5.85
C GLY A 98 -5.66 13.75 -5.28
N VAL A 99 -4.35 14.00 -5.42
CA VAL A 99 -3.74 15.29 -5.05
C VAL A 99 -4.30 16.43 -5.90
N ALA A 100 -4.42 16.25 -7.22
CA ALA A 100 -5.01 17.25 -8.11
C ALA A 100 -6.49 17.53 -7.76
N VAL A 101 -7.27 16.49 -7.48
CA VAL A 101 -8.67 16.64 -7.03
C VAL A 101 -8.75 17.39 -5.70
N GLY A 102 -7.91 17.02 -4.72
CA GLY A 102 -7.87 17.68 -3.43
C GLY A 102 -7.44 19.15 -3.51
N ALA A 103 -6.52 19.49 -4.42
CA ALA A 103 -6.15 20.87 -4.71
C ALA A 103 -7.31 21.66 -5.36
N GLY A 104 -8.06 21.04 -6.28
CA GLY A 104 -9.27 21.65 -6.84
C GLY A 104 -10.35 21.92 -5.79
N ILE A 105 -10.54 20.99 -4.84
CA ILE A 105 -11.45 21.18 -3.69
C ILE A 105 -11.00 22.37 -2.82
N ALA A 106 -9.68 22.58 -2.69
CA ALA A 106 -9.12 23.72 -1.96
C ALA A 106 -9.21 25.06 -2.73
N GLY A 107 -9.80 25.08 -3.94
CA GLY A 107 -9.99 26.29 -4.74
C GLY A 107 -8.77 26.69 -5.57
N VAL A 108 -7.79 25.80 -5.73
CA VAL A 108 -6.62 26.03 -6.59
C VAL A 108 -7.04 25.93 -8.06
N ASP A 109 -6.48 26.81 -8.90
CA ASP A 109 -6.68 26.77 -10.35
C ASP A 109 -6.37 25.37 -10.93
N PRO A 110 -7.19 24.81 -11.83
CA PRO A 110 -7.01 23.44 -12.34
C PRO A 110 -5.63 23.18 -12.97
N ALA A 111 -5.07 24.14 -13.69
CA ALA A 111 -3.75 23.97 -14.31
C ALA A 111 -2.65 23.96 -13.22
N ALA A 112 -2.78 24.82 -12.21
CA ALA A 112 -1.90 24.81 -11.05
C ALA A 112 -2.01 23.52 -10.23
N ALA A 113 -3.22 22.97 -10.07
CA ALA A 113 -3.48 21.71 -9.37
C ALA A 113 -2.82 20.51 -10.07
N VAL A 114 -2.94 20.42 -11.40
CA VAL A 114 -2.28 19.39 -12.19
C VAL A 114 -0.75 19.53 -12.14
N ALA A 115 -0.24 20.76 -12.24
CA ALA A 115 1.20 21.01 -12.12
C ALA A 115 1.76 20.65 -10.73
N ALA A 116 1.00 20.94 -9.67
CA ALA A 116 1.35 20.54 -8.31
C ALA A 116 1.38 19.02 -8.15
N ALA A 117 0.34 18.32 -8.61
CA ALA A 117 0.30 16.86 -8.60
C ALA A 117 1.49 16.24 -9.36
N GLY A 118 1.81 16.77 -10.53
CA GLY A 118 2.97 16.33 -11.32
C GLY A 118 4.29 16.49 -10.56
N ARG A 119 4.52 17.65 -9.93
CA ARG A 119 5.71 17.87 -9.09
C ARG A 119 5.77 16.91 -7.91
N THR A 120 4.64 16.66 -7.24
CA THR A 120 4.58 15.69 -6.13
C THR A 120 4.92 14.29 -6.60
N LEU A 121 4.45 13.85 -7.76
CA LEU A 121 4.76 12.53 -8.31
C LEU A 121 6.23 12.35 -8.66
N VAL A 122 6.88 13.37 -9.22
CA VAL A 122 8.30 13.33 -9.59
C VAL A 122 9.24 13.54 -8.39
N SER A 123 8.70 13.94 -7.24
CA SER A 123 9.47 14.13 -6.01
C SER A 123 9.80 12.80 -5.30
N TRP A 124 10.70 12.87 -4.32
CA TRP A 124 10.99 11.76 -3.41
C TRP A 124 9.75 11.19 -2.71
N PHE A 125 8.74 12.02 -2.43
CA PHE A 125 7.49 11.57 -1.82
C PHE A 125 6.72 10.61 -2.74
N GLY A 126 6.69 10.89 -4.05
CA GLY A 126 6.10 10.00 -5.05
C GLY A 126 6.83 8.65 -5.12
N VAL A 127 8.17 8.68 -5.07
CA VAL A 127 9.02 7.48 -5.06
C VAL A 127 8.71 6.59 -3.85
N ILE A 128 8.52 7.18 -2.67
CA ILE A 128 8.21 6.44 -1.44
C ILE A 128 6.84 5.77 -1.51
N VAL A 129 5.82 6.49 -2.00
CA VAL A 129 4.48 5.93 -2.18
C VAL A 129 4.52 4.75 -3.14
N ALA A 130 5.24 4.87 -4.26
CA ALA A 130 5.41 3.78 -5.21
C ALA A 130 6.16 2.59 -4.58
N ALA A 131 7.27 2.82 -3.86
CA ALA A 131 8.04 1.78 -3.20
C ALA A 131 7.22 1.04 -2.13
N ALA A 132 6.49 1.79 -1.29
CA ALA A 132 5.59 1.24 -0.28
C ALA A 132 4.51 0.37 -0.92
N ALA A 133 3.92 0.83 -2.04
CA ALA A 133 2.91 0.06 -2.77
C ALA A 133 3.49 -1.24 -3.36
N VAL A 134 4.70 -1.22 -3.93
CA VAL A 134 5.37 -2.44 -4.43
C VAL A 134 5.58 -3.45 -3.30
N VAL A 135 6.17 -3.01 -2.19
CA VAL A 135 6.48 -3.88 -1.04
C VAL A 135 5.20 -4.48 -0.45
N ALA A 136 4.19 -3.65 -0.22
CA ALA A 136 2.93 -4.09 0.35
C ALA A 136 2.15 -5.02 -0.59
N ALA A 137 2.10 -4.73 -1.90
CA ALA A 137 1.44 -5.59 -2.88
C ALA A 137 2.15 -6.93 -3.00
N TRP A 138 3.49 -6.93 -3.04
CA TRP A 138 4.28 -8.15 -3.07
C TRP A 138 4.03 -9.01 -1.83
N ALA A 139 4.01 -8.41 -0.63
CA ALA A 139 3.69 -9.10 0.60
C ALA A 139 2.27 -9.67 0.61
N GLY A 140 1.28 -8.91 0.13
CA GLY A 140 -0.11 -9.37 -0.01
C GLY A 140 -0.25 -10.57 -0.96
N ILE A 141 0.47 -10.55 -2.09
CA ILE A 141 0.53 -11.69 -3.01
C ILE A 141 1.23 -12.88 -2.36
N ALA A 142 2.32 -12.65 -1.61
CA ALA A 142 3.03 -13.69 -0.89
C ALA A 142 2.10 -14.38 0.12
N LEU A 143 1.30 -13.65 0.91
CA LEU A 143 0.36 -14.24 1.89
C LEU A 143 -0.65 -15.21 1.26
N VAL A 144 -1.09 -14.96 0.03
CA VAL A 144 -2.03 -15.83 -0.69
C VAL A 144 -1.31 -16.95 -1.43
N ARG A 145 -0.09 -16.70 -1.91
CA ARG A 145 0.65 -17.65 -2.75
C ARG A 145 1.47 -18.64 -1.93
N THR A 146 2.03 -18.23 -0.81
CA THR A 146 2.90 -19.07 0.02
C THR A 146 2.05 -19.80 1.06
N ARG A 147 2.18 -21.14 1.08
CA ARG A 147 1.59 -21.98 2.12
C ARG A 147 2.51 -21.96 3.34
N ALA A 148 2.66 -20.78 3.95
CA ALA A 148 3.48 -20.64 5.14
C ALA A 148 2.91 -21.54 6.24
N ARG A 149 3.74 -22.43 6.77
CA ARG A 149 3.35 -23.25 7.93
C ARG A 149 3.03 -22.31 9.09
N ARG A 150 2.10 -22.73 9.95
CA ARG A 150 1.82 -22.04 11.21
C ARG A 150 3.16 -21.80 11.93
N PRO A 151 3.51 -20.55 12.27
CA PRO A 151 4.71 -20.27 13.04
C PRO A 151 4.65 -21.11 14.32
N ARG A 152 5.73 -21.83 14.60
CA ARG A 152 5.90 -22.62 15.83
C ARG A 152 6.89 -21.86 16.66
N TRP A 153 6.48 -21.44 17.84
CA TRP A 153 7.39 -20.75 18.73
C TRP A 153 8.11 -21.78 19.61
N GLY A 154 9.38 -21.52 19.94
CA GLY A 154 10.22 -22.48 20.67
C GLY A 154 9.70 -22.84 22.06
N TRP A 155 8.76 -22.06 22.60
CA TRP A 155 8.08 -22.32 23.86
C TRP A 155 6.75 -23.08 23.71
N GLU A 156 6.31 -23.40 22.49
CA GLU A 156 5.03 -24.11 22.23
C GLU A 156 5.14 -25.64 22.28
N GLY A 157 6.33 -26.19 22.54
CA GLY A 157 6.51 -27.62 22.72
C GLY A 157 7.34 -27.88 23.95
N ASP A 158 6.69 -28.26 25.05
CA ASP A 158 7.24 -29.02 26.18
C ASP A 158 6.11 -29.42 27.17
N GLU A 159 4.86 -29.63 26.71
CA GLU A 159 3.75 -30.02 27.60
C GLU A 159 3.31 -31.50 27.48
N ASP A 160 3.83 -32.26 26.50
CA ASP A 160 3.45 -33.66 26.26
C ASP A 160 4.67 -34.59 26.06
N GLU A 161 5.53 -34.73 27.09
CA GLU A 161 6.35 -35.95 27.31
C GLU A 161 5.55 -36.98 28.13
#